data_AF-A0A2V9P424-F1
#
_entry.id   AF-A0A2V9P424-F1
#
_cell.length_a   1.000
_cell.length_b   1.000
_cell.length_c   1.000
_cell.angle_alpha   90.00
_cell.angle_beta   90.00
_cell.angle_gamma   90.00
#
_symmetry.space_group_name_H-M   'P 1'
#
loop_
_entity.id
_entity.type
_entity.pdbx_description
1 polymer ?
#
loop_
_entity_poly.entity_id
_entity_poly.type
_entity_poly.pdbx_seq_one_letter_code
_entity_poly.pdbx_strand_id
1 'polypeptide(L)' 'RCNLSICLGDRWLLEGPSGSGKSTLISILAGLRPPASGLLSLNGLDLQTIGADSWRRRVATAPQFHENHVFTETFA' A
#
# COMPACT_ATOMS: atom_id res chain seq x y z
N ARG A 1 -9.47 7.47 12.59
CA ARG A 1 -8.05 7.26 12.97
C ARG A 1 -7.80 5.77 13.00
N CYS A 2 -6.70 5.29 12.44
CA CYS A 2 -6.37 3.86 12.33
C CYS A 2 -4.92 3.66 12.79
N ASN A 3 -4.67 2.61 13.55
CA ASN A 3 -3.32 2.19 13.94
C ASN A 3 -3.21 0.69 13.66
N LEU A 4 -2.15 0.29 12.96
CA LEU A 4 -1.92 -1.09 12.56
C LEU A 4 -0.41 -1.36 12.52
N SER A 5 -0.03 -2.61 12.74
CA SER A 5 1.35 -3.07 12.63
C SER A 5 1.33 -4.43 11.95
N ILE A 6 2.07 -4.57 10.86
CA ILE A 6 2.15 -5.78 10.07
C ILE A 6 3.55 -6.36 10.27
N CYS A 7 3.62 -7.59 10.73
CA CYS A 7 4.87 -8.31 10.93
C CYS A 7 5.19 -9.22 9.74
N LEU A 8 6.45 -9.65 9.66
CA LEU A 8 6.85 -10.63 8.64
C LEU A 8 6.07 -11.93 8.83
N GLY A 9 5.50 -12.45 7.75
CA GLY A 9 4.72 -13.70 7.74
C GLY A 9 3.22 -13.51 7.98
N ASP A 10 2.80 -12.31 8.38
CA ASP A 10 1.40 -12.01 8.62
C ASP A 10 0.56 -12.08 7.33
N ARG A 11 -0.71 -12.49 7.50
CA ARG A 11 -1.74 -12.39 6.46
C ARG A 11 -2.97 -11.74 7.06
N TRP A 12 -3.33 -10.57 6.54
CA TRP A 12 -4.43 -9.76 7.06
C TRP A 12 -5.54 -9.69 6.02
N LEU A 13 -6.78 -9.75 6.50
CA LEU A 13 -7.98 -9.49 5.72
C LEU A 13 -8.54 -8.14 6.16
N LEU A 14 -8.72 -7.22 5.21
CA LEU A 14 -9.35 -5.93 5.45
C LEU A 14 -10.74 -5.93 4.82
N GLU A 15 -11.78 -6.01 5.65
CA GLU A 15 -13.17 -6.00 5.24
C GLU A 15 -13.90 -4.71 5.63
N GLY A 16 -14.98 -4.43 4.92
CA GLY A 16 -15.86 -3.30 5.22
C GLY A 16 -16.69 -2.87 4.00
N PRO A 17 -17.72 -2.03 4.21
CA PRO A 17 -18.60 -1.57 3.14
C PRO A 17 -17.86 -0.73 2.10
N SER A 18 -18.47 -0.53 0.93
CA SER A 18 -17.95 0.43 -0.06
C SER A 18 -17.84 1.83 0.57
N GLY A 19 -16.78 2.56 0.22
CA GLY A 19 -16.51 3.89 0.80
C GLY A 19 -15.89 3.90 2.19
N SER A 20 -15.69 2.75 2.85
CA SER A 20 -15.04 2.69 4.19
C SER A 20 -13.57 3.10 4.21
N GLY A 21 -12.96 3.36 3.04
CA GLY A 21 -11.57 3.80 2.91
C GLY A 21 -10.54 2.70 2.68
N LYS A 22 -10.94 1.46 2.37
CA LYS A 22 -10.02 0.34 2.11
C LYS A 22 -9.01 0.65 1.01
N SER A 23 -9.48 1.09 -0.15
CA SER A 23 -8.60 1.45 -1.27
C SER A 23 -7.69 2.62 -0.90
N THR A 24 -8.20 3.61 -0.15
CA THR A 24 -7.38 4.71 0.38
C THR A 24 -6.27 4.21 1.30
N LEU A 25 -6.56 3.27 2.20
CA LEU A 25 -5.56 2.67 3.09
C LEU A 25 -4.50 1.91 2.29
N ILE A 26 -4.90 1.08 1.33
CA ILE A 26 -3.99 0.36 0.44
C ILE A 26 -3.07 1.34 -0.33
N SER A 27 -3.62 2.43 -0.89
CA SER A 27 -2.82 3.46 -1.58
C SER A 27 -1.81 4.15 -0.65
N ILE A 28 -2.17 4.35 0.63
CA ILE A 28 -1.25 4.90 1.63
C ILE A 28 -0.12 3.90 1.91
N LEU A 29 -0.45 2.64 2.22
CA LEU A 29 0.54 1.59 2.47
C LEU A 29 1.50 1.38 1.28
N ALA A 30 0.99 1.52 0.05
CA ALA A 30 1.76 1.46 -1.18
C ALA A 30 2.66 2.69 -1.44
N GLY A 31 2.52 3.76 -0.66
CA GLY A 31 3.23 5.02 -0.90
C GLY A 31 2.75 5.77 -2.16
N LEU A 32 1.53 5.50 -2.61
CA LEU A 32 0.88 6.20 -3.73
C LEU A 32 0.16 7.47 -3.27
N ARG A 33 -0.24 7.52 -2.00
CA ARG A 33 -0.89 8.66 -1.36
C ARG A 33 -0.25 8.96 0.00
N PRO A 34 0.07 10.21 0.35
CA PRO A 34 0.53 10.53 1.70
C PRO A 34 -0.62 10.37 2.73
N PRO A 35 -0.33 9.92 3.96
CA PRO A 35 -1.33 9.94 5.02
C PRO A 35 -1.72 11.38 5.36
N ALA A 36 -3.00 11.65 5.60
CA ALA A 36 -3.47 12.98 5.99
C ALA A 36 -2.98 13.39 7.39
N SER A 37 -2.68 12.40 8.25
CA SER A 37 -2.07 12.57 9.58
C SER A 37 -1.48 11.25 10.04
N GLY A 38 -0.53 11.30 10.98
CA GLY A 38 0.17 10.14 11.50
C GLY A 38 1.43 9.79 10.70
N LEU A 39 1.97 8.60 10.94
CA LEU A 39 3.23 8.13 10.37
C LEU A 39 3.04 6.79 9.67
N LEU A 40 3.72 6.60 8.54
CA LEU A 40 3.88 5.31 7.88
C LEU A 40 5.37 4.97 7.91
N SER A 41 5.71 3.81 8.49
CA SER A 41 7.09 3.36 8.64
C SER A 41 7.28 1.91 8.24
N LEU A 42 8.49 1.58 7.80
CA LEU A 42 8.93 0.23 7.47
C LEU A 42 10.27 -0.01 8.18
N ASN A 43 10.31 -1.02 9.05
CA ASN A 43 11.48 -1.34 9.89
C ASN A 43 12.01 -0.13 10.68
N GLY A 44 11.11 0.69 11.22
CA GLY A 44 11.45 1.85 12.06
C GLY A 44 11.81 3.13 11.29
N LEU A 45 11.91 3.08 9.97
CA LEU A 45 12.16 4.27 9.13
C LEU A 45 10.86 4.71 8.46
N ASP A 46 10.56 6.01 8.53
CA ASP A 46 9.37 6.55 7.90
C ASP A 46 9.51 6.71 6.37
N LEU A 47 8.37 6.87 5.69
CA LEU A 47 8.33 7.02 4.24
C LEU A 47 9.14 8.22 3.74
N GLN A 48 9.20 9.32 4.51
CA GLN A 48 9.97 10.52 4.13
C GLN A 48 11.47 10.25 4.16
N THR A 49 11.92 9.49 5.15
CA THR A 49 13.32 9.10 5.33
C THR A 49 13.76 8.08 4.29
N ILE A 50 12.90 7.09 3.97
CA ILE A 50 13.18 6.08 2.94
C ILE A 50 13.13 6.69 1.53
N GLY A 51 12.21 7.63 1.30
CA GLY A 51 11.90 8.19 -0.01
C GLY A 51 10.91 7.33 -0.81
N ALA A 52 10.03 8.00 -1.58
CA ALA A 52 8.90 7.35 -2.26
C ALA A 52 9.33 6.25 -3.26
N ASP A 53 10.40 6.46 -4.02
CA ASP A 53 10.87 5.47 -5.01
C ASP A 53 11.43 4.21 -4.33
N SER A 54 12.20 4.39 -3.26
CA SER A 54 12.72 3.28 -2.45
C SER A 54 11.61 2.54 -1.71
N TRP A 55 10.57 3.25 -1.27
CA TRP A 55 9.38 2.66 -0.67
C TRP A 55 8.63 1.77 -1.66
N ARG A 56 8.32 2.30 -2.85
CA ARG A 56 7.56 1.58 -3.89
C ARG A 56 8.30 0.37 -4.46
N ARG A 57 9.63 0.30 -4.33
CA ARG A 57 10.40 -0.92 -4.64
C ARG A 57 10.22 -2.05 -3.63
N ARG A 58 9.70 -1.76 -2.44
CA ARG A 58 9.54 -2.73 -1.33
C ARG A 58 8.10 -3.15 -1.11
N VAL A 59 7.14 -2.41 -1.67
CA VAL A 59 5.71 -2.67 -1.52
C VAL A 59 5.10 -2.83 -2.91
N ALA A 60 4.50 -3.99 -3.15
CA ALA A 60 3.74 -4.26 -4.37
C ALA A 60 2.24 -4.26 -4.05
N THR A 61 1.44 -3.77 -4.98
CA THR A 61 -0.02 -3.85 -4.92
C THR A 61 -0.56 -4.44 -6.20
N ALA A 62 -1.53 -5.35 -6.07
CA ALA A 62 -2.36 -5.76 -7.18
C ALA A 62 -3.57 -4.80 -7.29
N PRO A 63 -3.87 -4.27 -8.49
CA PRO A 63 -5.03 -3.40 -8.68
C PRO A 63 -6.34 -4.17 -8.46
N GLN A 64 -7.42 -3.42 -8.20
CA GLN A 64 -8.75 -4.01 -8.17
C GLN A 64 -9.10 -4.54 -9.57
N PHE A 65 -9.90 -5.61 -9.67
CA PHE A 65 -10.21 -6.28 -10.94
C PHE A 65 -10.59 -5.36 -12.12
N HIS A 66 -11.31 -4.27 -11.84
CA HIS A 66 -11.75 -3.32 -12.87
C HIS A 66 -10.68 -2.29 -13.29
N GLU A 67 -9.50 -2.33 -12.67
CA GLU A 67 -8.35 -1.42 -12.89
C GLU A 67 -7.10 -2.18 -13.36
N ASN A 68 -7.28 -3.37 -13.93
CA ASN A 68 -6.17 -4.18 -14.41
C ASN A 68 -5.47 -3.49 -15.59
N HIS A 69 -4.14 -3.41 -15.52
CA HIS A 69 -3.28 -2.96 -16.60
C HIS A 69 -2.63 -4.18 -17.25
N VAL A 70 -3.15 -4.61 -18.40
CA VAL A 70 -2.67 -5.79 -19.12
C VAL A 70 -1.79 -5.34 -20.28
N PHE A 71 -0.56 -5.82 -20.33
CA PHE A 71 0.31 -5.67 -21.47
C PHE A 71 -0.05 -6.70 -22.55
N THR A 72 -0.06 -6.29 -23.81
CA THR A 72 -0.38 -7.18 -24.94
C THR A 72 0.82 -8.00 -25.42
N GLU A 73 2.01 -7.71 -24.89
CA GLU A 73 3.25 -8.42 -25.19
C GLU A 73 3.51 -9.55 -24.20
N THR A 74 4.38 -10.48 -24.58
CA THR A 74 4.84 -11.55 -23.68
C THR A 74 6.03 -11.06 -22.87
N PHE A 75 6.16 -11.53 -21.63
CA PHE A 75 7.39 -11.34 -20.86
C PHE A 75 8.54 -12.07 -21.58
N ALA A 76 9.66 -11.36 -21.78
CA ALA A 76 10.88 -11.95 -22.34
C ALA A 76 11.45 -13.07 -21.45
#